data_AF-A0A317CEV6-F1
#
_entry.id   AF-A0A317CEV6-F1
#
_cell.length_a   1.000
_cell.length_b   1.000
_cell.length_c   1.000
_cell.angle_alpha   90.00
_cell.angle_beta   90.00
_cell.angle_gamma   90.00
#
_symmetry.space_group_name_H-M   'P 1'
#
loop_
_entity.id
_entity.type
_entity.pdbx_description
1 polymer ?
#
loop_
_entity_poly.entity_id
_entity_poly.type
_entity_poly.pdbx_seq_one_letter_code
_entity_poly.pdbx_strand_id
1 'polypeptide(L)' 'MKRSNLLITGLMGTGKTTLGKLVALKLNRKFVDTDEYLVCKYGSASDILNQTNGDELCTRQKI' A
#
# COMPACT_ATOMS: atom_id res chain seq x y z
N MET A 1 -3.35 4.24 25.82
CA MET A 1 -2.79 4.92 24.62
C MET A 1 -3.58 4.52 23.40
N LYS A 2 -3.89 5.47 22.50
CA LYS A 2 -4.58 5.20 21.23
C LYS A 2 -3.62 4.47 20.29
N ARG A 3 -4.04 3.35 19.69
CA ARG A 3 -3.27 2.67 18.63
C ARG A 3 -3.47 3.44 17.32
N SER A 4 -2.42 4.08 16.82
CA SER A 4 -2.39 4.70 15.49
C SER A 4 -1.73 3.79 14.45
N ASN A 5 -2.11 3.94 13.18
CA ASN A 5 -1.44 3.28 12.07
C ASN A 5 -0.09 3.95 11.80
N LEU A 6 0.91 3.16 11.41
CA LEU A 6 2.22 3.65 10.97
C LEU A 6 2.30 3.48 9.45
N LEU A 7 2.44 4.59 8.73
CA LEU A 7 2.56 4.61 7.29
C LEU A 7 4.03 4.84 6.89
N ILE A 8 4.58 3.98 6.02
CA ILE A 8 5.94 4.08 5.52
C ILE A 8 5.88 4.48 4.05
N THR A 9 6.32 5.70 3.74
CA THR A 9 6.30 6.28 2.39
C THR A 9 7.72 6.47 1.83
N GLY A 10 7.83 6.64 0.53
CA GLY A 10 9.08 6.88 -0.20
C GLY A 10 9.18 6.07 -1.50
N LEU A 11 10.22 6.35 -2.30
CA LEU A 11 10.42 5.72 -3.61
C LEU A 11 10.54 4.19 -3.56
N MET A 12 10.16 3.50 -4.63
CA MET A 12 10.35 2.04 -4.77
C MET A 12 11.85 1.68 -4.63
N GLY A 13 12.16 0.47 -4.15
CA GLY A 13 13.55 -0.01 -4.02
C GLY A 13 14.34 0.54 -2.83
N THR A 14 13.82 1.49 -2.06
CA THR A 14 14.49 2.05 -0.87
C THR A 14 14.40 1.17 0.39
N GLY A 15 13.90 -0.06 0.27
CA GLY A 15 13.83 -1.03 1.38
C GLY A 15 12.66 -0.85 2.36
N LYS A 16 11.66 -0.03 2.03
CA LYS A 16 10.48 0.25 2.90
C LYS A 16 9.73 -1.01 3.32
N THR A 17 9.50 -1.95 2.40
CA THR A 17 8.83 -3.22 2.69
C THR A 17 9.63 -4.05 3.71
N THR A 18 10.95 -4.08 3.57
CA THR A 18 11.84 -4.76 4.52
C THR A 18 11.77 -4.11 5.90
N LEU A 19 11.93 -2.78 5.96
CA LEU A 19 11.85 -2.02 7.21
C LEU A 19 10.47 -2.18 7.87
N GLY A 20 9.38 -2.08 7.12
CA GLY A 20 8.02 -2.19 7.62
C GLY A 20 7.72 -3.56 8.22
N LYS A 21 8.18 -4.65 7.59
CA LYS A 21 8.07 -6.00 8.15
C LYS A 21 8.81 -6.12 9.49
N LEU A 22 10.03 -5.59 9.58
CA LEU A 22 10.82 -5.59 10.82
C LEU A 22 10.16 -4.77 11.93
N VAL A 23 9.62 -3.58 11.61
CA VAL A 23 8.93 -2.72 12.57
C VAL A 23 7.63 -3.37 13.05
N ALA A 24 6.85 -3.96 12.13
CA ALA A 24 5.62 -4.66 12.46
C ALA A 24 5.87 -5.84 13.41
N LEU A 25 6.92 -6.64 13.14
CA LEU A 25 7.35 -7.73 14.01
C LEU A 25 7.73 -7.22 15.42
N LYS A 26 8.57 -6.18 15.50
CA LYS A 26 9.00 -5.59 16.78
C LYS A 26 7.85 -5.01 17.59
N LEU A 27 6.83 -4.47 16.94
CA LEU A 27 5.66 -3.88 17.60
C LEU A 27 4.51 -4.88 17.83
N ASN A 28 4.69 -6.14 17.43
CA ASN A 28 3.63 -7.16 17.38
C ASN A 28 2.36 -6.65 16.69
N ARG A 29 2.53 -6.14 15.46
CA ARG A 29 1.48 -5.58 14.61
C ARG A 29 1.48 -6.27 13.25
N LYS A 30 0.33 -6.19 12.57
CA LYS A 30 0.22 -6.66 11.18
C LYS A 30 0.94 -5.69 10.25
N PHE A 31 1.77 -6.24 9.35
CA PHE A 31 2.27 -5.53 8.18
C PHE A 31 1.24 -5.63 7.04
N VAL A 32 0.98 -4.53 6.36
CA VAL A 32 0.12 -4.48 5.17
C VAL A 32 0.93 -3.84 4.06
N ASP A 33 1.16 -4.59 2.98
CA ASP A 33 1.66 -4.00 1.74
C ASP A 33 0.48 -3.36 1.01
N THR A 34 0.59 -2.05 0.78
CA THR A 34 -0.51 -1.28 0.20
C THR A 34 -0.66 -1.58 -1.27
N ASP A 35 0.45 -1.80 -1.98
CA ASP A 35 0.43 -2.09 -3.41
C ASP A 35 -0.29 -3.43 -3.65
N GLU A 36 0.03 -4.46 -2.86
CA GLU A 36 -0.63 -5.78 -2.92
C GLU A 36 -2.12 -5.70 -2.52
N TYR A 37 -2.45 -4.90 -1.49
CA TYR A 37 -3.84 -4.69 -1.08
C TYR A 37 -4.69 -4.05 -2.19
N LEU A 38 -4.16 -3.02 -2.85
CA LEU A 38 -4.85 -2.34 -3.94
C LEU A 38 -5.04 -3.28 -5.14
N VAL A 39 -4.02 -4.07 -5.49
CA VAL A 39 -4.12 -5.06 -6.57
C VAL A 39 -5.20 -6.10 -6.28
N CYS A 40 -5.24 -6.63 -5.06
CA CYS A 40 -6.26 -7.60 -4.66
C CYS A 40 -7.69 -7.01 -4.70
N LYS A 41 -7.84 -5.71 -4.44
CA LYS A 41 -9.14 -5.05 -4.31
C LYS A 41 -9.67 -4.47 -5.63
N TYR A 42 -8.79 -3.96 -6.47
CA TYR A 42 -9.15 -3.19 -7.67
C TYR A 42 -8.56 -3.75 -8.98
N GLY A 43 -7.72 -4.79 -8.90
CA GLY A 43 -6.95 -5.30 -10.04
C GLY A 43 -5.58 -4.63 -10.17
N SER A 44 -4.75 -5.10 -11.10
CA SER A 44 -3.45 -4.51 -11.36
C SER A 44 -3.59 -3.04 -11.81
N ALA A 45 -2.53 -2.25 -11.66
CA ALA A 45 -2.51 -0.89 -12.20
C ALA A 45 -2.89 -0.86 -13.69
N SER A 46 -2.45 -1.85 -14.47
CA SER A 46 -2.83 -2.00 -15.88
C SER A 46 -4.34 -2.23 -16.04
N ASP A 47 -4.97 -3.05 -15.20
CA ASP A 47 -6.41 -3.30 -15.23
C ASP A 47 -7.21 -2.03 -14.93
N ILE A 48 -6.68 -1.16 -14.06
CA ILE A 48 -7.30 0.11 -13.69
C ILE A 48 -7.12 1.14 -14.80
N LEU A 49 -5.90 1.24 -15.37
CA LEU A 49 -5.58 2.19 -16.44
C LEU A 49 -6.33 1.90 -17.74
N ASN A 50 -6.65 0.64 -18.01
CA ASN A 50 -7.41 0.24 -19.20
C ASN A 50 -8.91 0.56 -19.12
N GLN A 51 -9.41 1.04 -17.97
CA GLN A 51 -10.81 1.48 -17.82
C GLN A 51 -10.99 2.93 -18.29
N THR A 52 -12.20 3.28 -18.72
CA THR A 52 -12.57 4.66 -19.02
C THR A 52 -12.32 5.53 -17.77
N ASN A 53 -11.45 6.55 -17.88
CA ASN A 53 -10.94 7.39 -16.79
C ASN A 53 -9.95 6.71 -15.82
N GLY A 54 -9.19 5.72 -16.28
CA GLY A 54 -8.22 4.97 -15.48
C GLY A 54 -7.22 5.80 -14.66
N ASP A 55 -6.77 6.95 -15.19
CA ASP A 55 -5.85 7.87 -14.49
C ASP A 55 -6.47 8.48 -13.22
N GLU A 56 -7.75 8.87 -13.29
CA GLU A 56 -8.48 9.45 -12.16
C GLU A 56 -8.85 8.36 -11.12
N LEU A 57 -9.14 7.15 -11.58
CA LEU A 57 -9.37 5.98 -10.72
C LEU A 57 -8.10 5.53 -9.99
N CYS A 58 -6.94 5.61 -10.64
CA CYS A 58 -5.65 5.27 -10.03
C CYS A 58 -5.30 6.21 -8.87
N THR A 59 -5.65 7.49 -8.98
CA THR A 59 -5.25 8.53 -8.01
C THR A 59 -6.22 8.71 -6.83
N ARG A 60 -7.46 8.20 -6.93
CA ARG A 60 -8.51 8.36 -5.90
C ARG A 60 -8.74 7.16 -4.99
N GLN A 61 -7.89 6.14 -5.05
CA GLN A 61 -8.04 4.95 -4.20
C GLN A 61 -7.83 5.29 -2.72
N LYS A 62 -8.92 5.20 -1.94
CA LYS A 62 -8.88 5.32 -0.47
C LYS A 62 -8.54 3.95 0.14
N ILE A 63 -7.50 3.94 0.99
CA ILE A 63 -7.04 2.79 1.80
C ILE A 63 -7.55 2.96 3.22
#